data_AF-A0A920PJK7-F1
#
_entry.id   AF-A0A920PJK7-F1
#
_cell.length_a   1.000
_cell.length_b   1.000
_cell.length_c   1.000
_cell.angle_alpha   90.00
_cell.angle_beta   90.00
_cell.angle_gamma   90.00
#
_symmetry.space_group_name_H-M   'P 1'
#
loop_
_entity.id
_entity.type
_entity.pdbx_description
1 polymer ?
#
loop_
_entity_poly.entity_id
_entity_poly.type
_entity_poly.pdbx_seq_one_letter_code
_entity_poly.pdbx_strand_id
1 'polypeptide(L)'
;MGITVVTILLPLIFAFYHFHPSSKGLLPFQSSQHGVAPKTDLGTARLSGLSGRSTSFSSHRLWLLVISNMLFWGSGFYLVLAHQIKFAMDMGYSGILASAVFAIFGISMVIGQVSSAVSDIVGRELTVLISTVLVVFAISLLSSVTDSTRPWMLYVYAITFGFGAGLYSPTIFIGAADIFHGRHFGTLNGIILAGLGLGGAIGPSLGGYLHDFYGNYRYAFFFAIASFTLAGVSFIAASPRHYRQRH
;
A
#
# COMPACT_ATOMS: atom_id res chain seq x y z
N MET A 1 21.49 -3.56 -8.30
CA MET A 1 20.59 -2.45 -7.94
C MET A 1 20.05 -2.55 -6.51
N GLY A 2 19.60 -3.72 -6.02
CA GLY A 2 19.11 -3.86 -4.63
C GLY A 2 20.17 -3.64 -3.55
N ILE A 3 21.37 -4.23 -3.72
CA ILE A 3 22.46 -4.10 -2.74
C ILE A 3 22.89 -2.63 -2.63
N THR A 4 23.11 -1.96 -3.76
CA THR A 4 23.53 -0.54 -3.81
C THR A 4 22.54 0.42 -3.15
N VAL A 5 21.23 0.16 -3.25
CA VAL A 5 20.20 0.97 -2.59
C VAL A 5 20.26 0.79 -1.06
N VAL A 6 20.48 -0.44 -0.59
CA VAL A 6 20.60 -0.76 0.84
C VAL A 6 21.90 -0.17 1.42
N THR A 7 23.03 -0.28 0.71
CA THR A 7 24.32 0.24 1.19
C THR A 7 24.35 1.77 1.27
N ILE A 8 23.56 2.47 0.45
CA ILE A 8 23.49 3.93 0.46
C ILE A 8 22.44 4.43 1.45
N LEU A 9 21.25 3.83 1.46
CA LEU A 9 20.15 4.33 2.28
C LEU A 9 20.32 4.01 3.78
N LEU A 10 20.88 2.87 4.16
CA LEU A 10 21.09 2.54 5.58
C LEU A 10 21.96 3.59 6.31
N PRO A 11 23.18 3.93 5.84
CA PRO A 11 24.01 4.93 6.52
C PRO A 11 23.39 6.32 6.44
N LEU A 12 22.65 6.65 5.38
CA LEU A 12 21.97 7.94 5.26
C LEU A 12 20.79 8.05 6.24
N ILE A 13 20.03 6.98 6.41
CA ILE A 13 18.98 6.89 7.43
C ILE A 13 19.62 6.99 8.82
N PHE A 14 20.68 6.24 9.12
CA PHE A 14 21.34 6.34 10.43
C PHE A 14 21.97 7.72 10.68
N ALA A 15 22.50 8.38 9.66
CA ALA A 15 23.09 9.71 9.78
C ALA A 15 22.04 10.80 10.02
N PHE A 16 20.84 10.68 9.43
CA PHE A 16 19.79 11.69 9.51
C PHE A 16 18.66 11.37 10.49
N TYR A 17 18.54 10.12 10.97
CA TYR A 17 17.50 9.69 11.91
C TYR A 17 17.90 9.98 13.37
N HIS A 18 18.20 11.24 13.65
CA HIS A 18 18.26 11.77 15.01
C HIS A 18 17.03 12.66 15.27
N PHE A 19 15.87 12.04 15.50
CA PHE A 19 14.69 12.76 16.02
C PHE A 19 14.39 12.31 17.45
N HIS A 20 14.99 13.02 18.40
CA HIS A 20 14.53 13.04 19.79
C HIS A 20 14.00 14.45 20.09
N PRO A 21 12.67 14.67 20.19
CA PRO A 21 12.10 16.00 20.49
C PRO A 21 12.52 16.55 21.87
N SER A 22 13.15 15.74 22.72
CA SER A 22 13.71 16.13 24.02
C SER A 22 15.04 16.89 23.93
N SER A 23 15.75 16.89 22.78
CA SER A 23 17.05 17.57 22.65
C SER A 23 16.96 19.10 22.52
N LYS A 24 15.74 19.64 22.31
CA LYS A 24 15.50 21.09 22.19
C LYS A 24 15.00 21.75 23.46
N GLY A 25 14.96 21.04 24.60
CA GLY A 25 14.53 21.61 25.88
C GLY A 25 13.08 22.11 25.91
N LEU A 26 12.27 21.76 24.92
CA LEU A 26 10.88 22.19 24.83
C LEU A 26 10.03 21.30 25.73
N LEU A 27 9.61 21.86 26.86
CA LEU A 27 8.60 21.26 27.73
C LEU A 27 7.26 21.17 26.99
N PRO A 28 6.44 20.14 27.27
CA PRO A 28 5.05 20.10 26.81
C PRO A 28 4.32 21.38 27.26
N PHE A 29 3.52 21.97 26.38
CA PHE A 29 2.84 23.28 26.55
C PHE A 29 1.83 23.35 27.72
N GLN A 30 1.83 22.39 28.66
CA GLN A 30 0.86 22.28 29.75
C GLN A 30 1.47 22.13 31.15
N SER A 31 2.78 22.31 31.34
CA SER A 31 3.39 22.21 32.69
C SER A 31 3.30 23.49 33.54
N SER A 32 2.69 24.58 33.05
CA SER A 32 2.74 25.88 33.75
C SER A 32 1.49 26.27 34.53
N GLN A 33 0.50 25.39 34.74
CA GLN A 33 -0.74 25.82 35.43
C GLN A 33 -1.35 24.92 36.49
N HIS A 34 -0.82 23.75 36.83
CA HIS A 34 -1.40 22.98 37.95
C HIS A 34 -0.33 22.56 38.94
N GLY A 35 -0.49 23.06 40.18
CA GLY A 35 0.42 22.88 41.29
C GLY A 35 0.61 21.43 41.71
N VAL A 36 1.80 21.19 42.27
CA VAL A 36 2.21 20.08 43.16
C VAL A 36 1.47 18.75 42.94
N ALA A 37 2.02 17.91 42.04
CA ALA A 37 1.62 16.50 41.97
C ALA A 37 2.47 15.64 42.94
N PRO A 38 1.89 14.62 43.59
CA PRO A 38 2.57 13.79 44.58
C PRO A 38 3.66 12.93 43.93
N LYS A 39 4.67 12.54 44.72
CA LYS A 39 5.68 11.54 44.35
C LYS A 39 4.99 10.17 44.18
N THR A 40 4.47 9.91 42.99
CA THR A 40 3.99 8.58 42.60
C THR A 40 5.08 7.90 41.77
N ASP A 41 5.46 6.69 42.17
CA ASP A 41 6.53 5.88 41.58
C ASP A 41 6.53 5.91 40.04
N LEU A 42 7.48 6.66 39.48
CA LEU A 42 7.74 6.79 38.04
C LEU A 42 8.18 5.45 37.39
N GLY A 43 8.58 4.47 38.21
CA GLY A 43 8.99 3.13 37.75
C GLY A 43 7.81 2.24 37.34
N THR A 44 6.70 2.26 38.10
CA THR A 44 5.52 1.42 37.85
C THR A 44 4.58 2.04 36.81
N ALA A 45 4.50 3.37 36.72
CA ALA A 45 3.70 4.06 35.70
C ALA A 45 4.25 3.90 34.26
N ARG A 46 5.57 3.78 34.09
CA ARG A 46 6.19 3.49 32.78
C ARG A 46 5.93 2.07 32.31
N LEU A 47 5.76 1.12 33.23
CA LEU A 47 5.47 -0.28 32.90
C LEU A 47 3.97 -0.52 32.68
N SER A 48 3.10 0.18 33.41
CA SER A 48 1.64 0.07 33.23
C SER A 48 1.13 0.78 31.97
N GLY A 49 1.79 1.85 31.52
CA GLY A 49 1.50 2.53 30.24
C GLY A 49 1.89 1.72 28.99
N LEU A 50 2.63 0.62 29.14
CA LEU A 50 2.95 -0.33 28.06
C LEU A 50 1.86 -1.40 27.87
N SER A 51 0.91 -1.51 28.81
CA SER A 51 -0.09 -2.58 28.84
C SER A 51 -1.47 -2.16 28.29
N GLY A 52 -1.56 -1.00 27.63
CA GLY A 52 -2.80 -0.51 27.00
C GLY A 52 -2.96 -1.05 25.58
N ARG A 53 -3.54 -2.26 25.44
CA ARG A 53 -4.00 -2.90 24.18
C ARG A 53 -2.88 -3.35 23.22
N SER A 54 -2.20 -4.42 23.62
CA SER A 54 -1.40 -5.35 22.80
C SER A 54 -0.84 -4.80 21.47
N THR A 55 0.20 -3.98 21.54
CA THR A 55 1.18 -3.85 20.45
C THR A 55 2.01 -5.14 20.38
N SER A 56 1.36 -6.25 20.03
CA SER A 56 2.04 -7.51 19.81
C SER A 56 2.44 -7.59 18.33
N PHE A 57 3.75 -7.65 18.07
CA PHE A 57 4.32 -7.93 16.75
C PHE A 57 3.84 -9.28 16.17
N SER A 58 3.19 -10.12 16.98
CA SER A 58 2.53 -11.36 16.56
C SER A 58 1.02 -11.20 16.30
N SER A 59 0.50 -9.97 16.19
CA SER A 59 -0.91 -9.74 15.89
C SER A 59 -1.26 -10.26 14.49
N HIS A 60 -2.24 -11.16 14.40
CA HIS A 60 -2.76 -11.66 13.13
C HIS A 60 -3.15 -10.52 12.17
N ARG A 61 -3.66 -9.40 12.70
CA ARG A 61 -4.04 -8.22 11.90
C ARG A 61 -2.84 -7.55 11.23
N LEU A 62 -1.68 -7.55 11.88
CA LEU A 62 -0.46 -6.97 11.30
C LEU A 62 -0.06 -7.79 10.07
N TRP A 63 0.01 -9.11 10.23
CA TRP A 63 0.37 -10.01 9.13
C TRP A 63 -0.62 -9.98 7.98
N LEU A 64 -1.92 -9.84 8.26
CA LEU A 64 -2.93 -9.62 7.21
C LEU A 64 -2.68 -8.32 6.44
N LEU A 65 -2.33 -7.22 7.11
CA LEU A 65 -1.97 -5.96 6.42
C LEU A 65 -0.64 -6.06 5.66
N VAL A 66 0.35 -6.79 6.19
CA VAL A 66 1.61 -7.07 5.50
C VAL A 66 1.35 -7.86 4.21
N ILE A 67 0.57 -8.95 4.30
CA ILE A 67 0.17 -9.77 3.14
C ILE A 67 -0.61 -8.91 2.15
N SER A 68 -1.55 -8.11 2.65
CA SER A 68 -2.34 -7.20 1.83
C SER A 68 -1.48 -6.21 1.05
N ASN A 69 -0.53 -5.54 1.72
CA ASN A 69 0.39 -4.60 1.09
C ASN A 69 1.38 -5.30 0.13
N MET A 70 1.91 -6.46 0.52
CA MET A 70 2.80 -7.29 -0.30
C MET A 70 2.11 -7.71 -1.60
N LEU A 71 0.88 -8.21 -1.53
CA LEU A 71 0.15 -8.69 -2.69
C LEU A 71 -0.32 -7.56 -3.61
N PHE A 72 -0.82 -6.45 -3.04
CA PHE A 72 -1.30 -5.32 -3.82
C PHE A 72 -0.15 -4.60 -4.50
N TRP A 73 0.79 -4.04 -3.72
CA TRP A 73 1.86 -3.19 -4.25
C TRP A 73 3.08 -4.00 -4.71
N GLY A 74 3.51 -4.96 -3.90
CA GLY A 74 4.70 -5.75 -4.19
C GLY A 74 4.52 -6.65 -5.40
N SER A 75 3.51 -7.50 -5.37
CA SER A 75 3.31 -8.51 -6.40
C SER A 75 2.50 -7.97 -7.56
N GLY A 76 1.20 -7.73 -7.38
CA GLY A 76 0.27 -7.40 -8.46
C GLY A 76 0.63 -6.11 -9.18
N PHE A 77 0.82 -5.02 -8.43
CA PHE A 77 1.12 -3.72 -9.01
C PHE A 77 2.45 -3.69 -9.75
N TYR A 78 3.56 -4.10 -9.13
CA TYR A 78 4.86 -4.07 -9.83
C TYR A 78 4.95 -5.04 -11.00
N LEU A 79 4.27 -6.20 -10.95
CA LEU A 79 4.17 -7.09 -12.12
C LEU A 79 3.53 -6.35 -13.30
N VAL A 80 2.37 -5.74 -13.07
CA VAL A 80 1.65 -5.00 -14.12
C VAL A 80 2.48 -3.80 -14.58
N LEU A 81 3.08 -3.06 -13.64
CA LEU A 81 3.93 -1.91 -13.93
C LEU A 81 5.07 -2.26 -14.88
N ALA A 82 5.74 -3.40 -14.63
CA ALA A 82 6.88 -3.84 -15.42
C ALA A 82 6.51 -4.31 -16.84
N HIS A 83 5.30 -4.86 -17.04
CA HIS A 83 4.94 -5.54 -18.28
C HIS A 83 3.88 -4.83 -19.12
N GLN A 84 3.11 -3.88 -18.58
CA GLN A 84 1.99 -3.26 -19.28
C GLN A 84 2.38 -2.57 -20.60
N ILE A 85 3.54 -1.90 -20.65
CA ILE A 85 4.01 -1.21 -21.87
C ILE A 85 4.39 -2.25 -22.92
N LYS A 86 5.15 -3.28 -22.52
CA LYS A 86 5.55 -4.37 -23.42
C LYS A 86 4.32 -5.13 -23.95
N PHE A 87 3.38 -5.47 -23.09
CA PHE A 87 2.12 -6.10 -23.50
C PHE A 87 1.36 -5.26 -24.54
N ALA A 88 1.23 -3.94 -24.33
CA ALA A 88 0.58 -3.07 -25.32
C ALA A 88 1.31 -3.10 -26.67
N MET A 89 2.65 -3.08 -26.67
CA MET A 89 3.42 -3.19 -27.90
C MET A 89 3.27 -4.56 -28.57
N ASP A 90 3.23 -5.64 -27.80
CA ASP A 90 3.01 -7.00 -28.31
C ASP A 90 1.63 -7.16 -28.96
N MET A 91 0.62 -6.41 -28.50
CA MET A 91 -0.72 -6.33 -29.12
C MET A 91 -0.77 -5.42 -30.36
N GLY A 92 0.35 -4.82 -30.76
CA GLY A 92 0.48 -3.99 -31.96
C GLY A 92 0.27 -2.50 -31.76
N TYR A 93 0.23 -2.01 -30.51
CA TYR A 93 0.21 -0.57 -30.24
C TYR A 93 1.61 0.04 -30.37
N SER A 94 1.68 1.33 -30.73
CA SER A 94 2.96 2.05 -30.75
C SER A 94 3.48 2.29 -29.33
N GLY A 95 4.81 2.31 -29.18
CA GLY A 95 5.44 2.63 -27.89
C GLY A 95 5.08 4.03 -27.37
N ILE A 96 4.80 4.98 -28.26
CA ILE A 96 4.32 6.32 -27.90
C ILE A 96 2.94 6.25 -27.25
N LEU A 97 2.00 5.52 -27.86
CA LEU A 97 0.65 5.35 -27.31
C LEU A 97 0.72 4.63 -25.96
N ALA A 98 1.48 3.53 -25.86
CA ALA A 98 1.64 2.79 -24.62
C ALA A 98 2.20 3.67 -23.48
N SER A 99 3.18 4.53 -23.80
CA SER A 99 3.75 5.48 -22.83
C SER A 99 2.79 6.58 -22.44
N ALA A 100 1.98 7.09 -23.38
CA ALA A 100 0.95 8.09 -23.10
C ALA A 100 -0.15 7.53 -22.18
N VAL A 101 -0.58 6.28 -22.41
CA VAL A 101 -1.50 5.55 -21.54
C VAL A 101 -0.90 5.40 -20.14
N PHE A 102 0.39 5.10 -20.03
CA PHE A 102 1.08 5.03 -18.75
C PHE A 102 1.11 6.38 -18.01
N ALA A 103 1.29 7.49 -18.73
CA ALA A 103 1.19 8.83 -18.14
C ALA A 103 -0.21 9.13 -17.59
N ILE A 104 -1.26 8.75 -18.33
CA ILE A 104 -2.66 8.88 -17.88
C ILE A 104 -2.89 8.07 -16.60
N PHE A 105 -2.38 6.83 -16.54
CA PHE A 105 -2.42 6.01 -15.33
C PHE A 105 -1.84 6.75 -14.12
N GLY A 106 -0.67 7.39 -14.28
CA GLY A 106 -0.03 8.16 -13.21
C GLY A 106 -0.88 9.35 -12.74
N ILE A 107 -1.46 10.10 -13.67
CA ILE A 107 -2.37 11.21 -13.35
C ILE A 107 -3.60 10.70 -12.60
N SER A 108 -4.25 9.64 -13.10
CA SER A 108 -5.41 9.03 -12.46
C SER A 108 -5.09 8.47 -11.07
N MET A 109 -3.88 7.97 -10.85
CA MET A 109 -3.41 7.54 -9.53
C MET A 109 -3.31 8.69 -8.54
N VAL A 110 -2.76 9.83 -8.94
CA VAL A 110 -2.73 11.02 -8.08
C VAL A 110 -4.14 11.47 -7.72
N ILE A 111 -5.05 11.50 -8.70
CA ILE A 111 -6.46 11.86 -8.46
C ILE A 111 -7.11 10.87 -7.49
N GLY A 112 -6.91 9.56 -7.68
CA GLY A 112 -7.41 8.53 -6.76
C GLY A 112 -6.85 8.67 -5.34
N GLN A 113 -5.58 9.04 -5.21
CA GLN A 113 -4.93 9.25 -3.92
C GLN A 113 -5.48 10.47 -3.18
N VAL A 114 -5.75 11.57 -3.87
CA VAL A 114 -6.44 12.71 -3.26
C VAL A 114 -7.88 12.34 -2.89
N SER A 115 -8.56 11.58 -3.76
CA SER A 115 -9.94 11.12 -3.54
C SER A 115 -10.08 10.14 -2.39
N SER A 116 -8.99 9.54 -1.92
CA SER A 116 -9.02 8.59 -0.81
C SER A 116 -9.48 9.22 0.50
N ALA A 117 -9.46 10.55 0.62
CA ALA A 117 -10.04 11.26 1.77
C ALA A 117 -11.51 10.88 2.00
N VAL A 118 -12.23 10.51 0.93
CA VAL A 118 -13.60 9.97 1.02
C VAL A 118 -13.67 8.74 1.94
N SER A 119 -12.57 8.00 2.13
CA SER A 119 -12.52 6.86 3.05
C SER A 119 -12.74 7.22 4.53
N ASP A 120 -12.57 8.49 4.90
CA ASP A 120 -12.95 9.00 6.23
C ASP A 120 -14.48 9.01 6.41
N ILE A 121 -15.22 9.19 5.31
CA ILE A 121 -16.69 9.35 5.30
C ILE A 121 -17.38 8.00 5.08
N VAL A 122 -16.95 7.26 4.06
CA VAL A 122 -17.61 6.01 3.63
C VAL A 122 -17.03 4.76 4.30
N GLY A 123 -15.92 4.92 5.02
CA GLY A 123 -15.21 3.85 5.72
C GLY A 123 -14.10 3.20 4.88
N ARG A 124 -13.05 2.76 5.58
CA ARG A 124 -11.85 2.16 4.97
C ARG A 124 -12.16 0.89 4.16
N GLU A 125 -13.01 0.02 4.70
CA GLU A 125 -13.37 -1.26 4.07
C GLU A 125 -14.04 -1.04 2.71
N LEU A 126 -14.98 -0.11 2.63
CA LEU A 126 -15.69 0.18 1.39
C LEU A 126 -14.75 0.83 0.36
N THR A 127 -13.86 1.73 0.78
CA THR A 127 -12.86 2.30 -0.12
C THR A 127 -11.92 1.25 -0.68
N VAL A 128 -11.42 0.32 0.14
CA VAL A 128 -10.58 -0.78 -0.34
C VAL A 128 -11.35 -1.73 -1.24
N LEU A 129 -12.63 -1.99 -0.97
CA LEU A 129 -13.47 -2.80 -1.85
C LEU A 129 -13.63 -2.13 -3.23
N ILE A 130 -13.97 -0.84 -3.26
CA ILE A 130 -14.11 -0.07 -4.52
C ILE A 130 -12.79 -0.07 -5.29
N SER A 131 -11.68 0.19 -4.61
CA SER A 131 -10.34 0.11 -5.19
C SER A 131 -10.07 -1.27 -5.80
N THR A 132 -10.33 -2.34 -5.04
CA THR A 132 -10.11 -3.72 -5.47
C THR A 132 -10.93 -4.06 -6.71
N VAL A 133 -12.21 -3.67 -6.73
CA VAL A 133 -13.10 -3.89 -7.89
C VAL A 133 -12.57 -3.13 -9.11
N LEU A 134 -12.16 -1.88 -8.94
CA LEU A 134 -11.62 -1.07 -10.04
C LEU A 134 -10.34 -1.65 -10.62
N VAL A 135 -9.38 -2.06 -9.78
CA VAL A 135 -8.12 -2.63 -10.29
C VAL A 135 -8.34 -4.00 -10.92
N VAL A 136 -9.20 -4.86 -10.35
CA VAL A 136 -9.53 -6.16 -10.95
C VAL A 136 -10.23 -5.98 -12.30
N PHE A 137 -11.18 -5.04 -12.38
CA PHE A 137 -11.83 -4.67 -13.65
C PHE A 137 -10.81 -4.19 -14.66
N ALA A 138 -9.90 -3.30 -14.26
CA ALA A 138 -8.88 -2.75 -15.15
C ALA A 138 -7.96 -3.85 -15.73
N ILE A 139 -7.45 -4.76 -14.89
CA ILE A 139 -6.61 -5.86 -15.36
C ILE A 139 -7.40 -6.86 -16.21
N SER A 140 -8.66 -7.11 -15.87
CA SER A 140 -9.53 -7.97 -16.69
C SER A 140 -9.73 -7.35 -18.08
N LEU A 141 -9.97 -6.04 -18.15
CA LEU A 141 -10.08 -5.30 -19.40
C LEU A 141 -8.76 -5.36 -20.19
N LEU A 142 -7.62 -5.11 -19.54
CA LEU A 142 -6.30 -5.21 -20.18
C LEU A 142 -6.05 -6.61 -20.74
N SER A 143 -6.40 -7.66 -19.99
CA SER A 143 -6.24 -9.05 -20.41
C SER A 143 -7.14 -9.45 -21.59
N SER A 144 -8.21 -8.68 -21.85
CA SER A 144 -9.11 -8.90 -22.98
C SER A 144 -8.64 -8.24 -24.29
N VAL A 145 -7.58 -7.43 -24.22
CA VAL A 145 -6.97 -6.81 -25.39
C VAL A 145 -6.22 -7.89 -26.18
N THR A 146 -6.63 -8.09 -27.42
CA THR A 146 -6.05 -9.08 -28.35
C THR A 146 -5.37 -8.45 -29.55
N ASP A 147 -5.68 -7.19 -29.83
CA ASP A 147 -5.33 -6.48 -31.05
C ASP A 147 -5.35 -4.96 -30.84
N SER A 148 -4.76 -4.21 -31.77
CA SER A 148 -4.65 -2.75 -31.69
C SER A 148 -5.89 -1.98 -32.17
N THR A 149 -6.97 -2.68 -32.52
CA THR A 149 -8.20 -2.09 -33.10
C THR A 149 -8.99 -1.23 -32.11
N ARG A 150 -8.83 -1.46 -30.79
CA ARG A 150 -9.66 -0.84 -29.73
C ARG A 150 -8.82 -0.09 -28.69
N PRO A 151 -8.12 1.00 -29.06
CA PRO A 151 -7.25 1.75 -28.15
C PRO A 151 -7.98 2.31 -26.91
N TRP A 152 -9.30 2.51 -26.99
CA TRP A 152 -10.13 2.94 -25.87
C TRP A 152 -9.99 2.04 -24.63
N MET A 153 -9.73 0.73 -24.82
CA MET A 153 -9.55 -0.22 -23.73
C MET A 153 -8.34 0.13 -22.87
N LEU A 154 -7.23 0.57 -23.48
CA LEU A 154 -6.03 0.99 -22.78
C LEU A 154 -6.26 2.27 -21.95
N TYR A 155 -7.03 3.22 -22.48
CA TYR A 155 -7.39 4.44 -21.76
C TYR A 155 -8.28 4.15 -20.55
N VAL A 156 -9.31 3.31 -20.72
CA VAL A 156 -10.19 2.90 -19.61
C VAL A 156 -9.42 2.10 -18.57
N TYR A 157 -8.54 1.18 -19.00
CA TYR A 157 -7.61 0.48 -18.12
C TYR A 157 -6.77 1.46 -17.30
N ALA A 158 -6.09 2.41 -17.94
CA ALA A 158 -5.20 3.34 -17.24
C ALA A 158 -5.93 4.19 -16.21
N ILE A 159 -7.12 4.70 -16.56
CA ILE A 159 -7.93 5.51 -15.64
C ILE A 159 -8.40 4.69 -14.45
N THR A 160 -8.99 3.52 -14.69
CA THR A 160 -9.55 2.67 -13.63
C THR A 160 -8.47 2.05 -12.76
N PHE A 161 -7.37 1.56 -13.35
CA PHE A 161 -6.24 1.01 -12.61
C PHE A 161 -5.53 2.09 -11.79
N GLY A 162 -5.27 3.26 -12.41
CA GLY A 162 -4.65 4.40 -11.73
C GLY A 162 -5.49 4.84 -10.55
N PHE A 163 -6.77 5.17 -10.79
CA PHE A 163 -7.67 5.63 -9.73
C PHE A 163 -7.84 4.59 -8.61
N GLY A 164 -8.02 3.31 -8.97
CA GLY A 164 -8.11 2.21 -8.00
C GLY A 164 -6.85 2.06 -7.14
N ALA A 165 -5.66 2.07 -7.76
CA ALA A 165 -4.39 2.03 -7.03
C ALA A 165 -4.18 3.26 -6.14
N GLY A 166 -4.59 4.44 -6.64
CA GLY A 166 -4.56 5.70 -5.90
C GLY A 166 -5.41 5.66 -4.64
N LEU A 167 -6.65 5.15 -4.74
CA LEU A 167 -7.54 4.97 -3.58
C LEU A 167 -6.92 4.06 -2.51
N TYR A 168 -6.24 2.99 -2.93
CA TYR A 168 -5.64 2.03 -2.00
C TYR A 168 -4.43 2.59 -1.26
N SER A 169 -3.60 3.38 -1.96
CA SER A 169 -2.27 3.82 -1.49
C SER A 169 -2.26 4.43 -0.08
N PRO A 170 -3.13 5.38 0.28
CA PRO A 170 -3.16 5.94 1.62
C PRO A 170 -4.07 5.15 2.56
N THR A 171 -5.13 4.50 2.06
CA THR A 171 -6.09 3.77 2.89
C THR A 171 -5.46 2.59 3.63
N ILE A 172 -4.45 1.93 3.05
CA ILE A 172 -3.70 0.86 3.74
C ILE A 172 -2.99 1.37 5.02
N PHE A 173 -2.35 2.54 4.96
CA PHE A 173 -1.62 3.11 6.09
C PHE A 173 -2.54 3.75 7.11
N ILE A 174 -3.64 4.38 6.66
CA ILE A 174 -4.65 4.92 7.56
C ILE A 174 -5.36 3.78 8.29
N GLY A 175 -5.73 2.70 7.59
CA GLY A 175 -6.30 1.51 8.21
C GLY A 175 -5.34 0.83 9.20
N ALA A 176 -4.03 0.83 8.91
CA ALA A 176 -3.03 0.40 9.87
C ALA A 176 -3.00 1.29 11.12
N ALA A 177 -3.14 2.61 10.96
CA ALA A 177 -3.19 3.57 12.07
C ALA A 177 -4.42 3.37 12.95
N ASP A 178 -5.58 3.13 12.33
CA ASP A 178 -6.85 2.86 13.00
C ASP A 178 -6.80 1.56 13.84
N ILE A 179 -5.92 0.61 13.50
CA ILE A 179 -5.74 -0.63 14.25
C ILE A 179 -4.66 -0.50 15.31
N PHE A 180 -3.51 0.07 14.92
CA PHE A 180 -2.29 0.11 15.72
C PHE A 180 -2.00 1.54 16.16
N HIS A 181 -2.64 1.95 17.24
CA HIS A 181 -2.38 3.25 17.88
C HIS A 181 -1.09 3.18 18.73
N GLY A 182 -0.32 4.27 18.76
CA GLY A 182 0.71 4.50 19.77
C GLY A 182 2.16 4.54 19.27
N ARG A 183 3.10 4.47 20.23
CA ARG A 183 4.53 4.79 20.05
C ARG A 183 5.29 3.88 19.07
N HIS A 184 4.75 2.71 18.75
CA HIS A 184 5.35 1.71 17.84
C HIS A 184 4.80 1.76 16.40
N PHE A 185 3.94 2.72 16.08
CA PHE A 185 3.30 2.83 14.76
C PHE A 185 4.30 2.89 13.60
N GLY A 186 5.42 3.62 13.77
CA GLY A 186 6.48 3.70 12.77
C GLY A 186 7.11 2.35 12.46
N THR A 187 7.40 1.53 13.49
CA THR A 187 7.95 0.18 13.33
C THR A 187 6.98 -0.75 12.61
N LEU A 188 5.69 -0.70 12.97
CA LEU A 188 4.65 -1.54 12.35
C LEU A 188 4.46 -1.19 10.87
N ASN A 189 4.42 0.09 10.52
CA ASN A 189 4.44 0.50 9.12
C ASN A 189 5.72 0.06 8.41
N GLY A 190 6.87 0.15 9.07
CA GLY A 190 8.13 -0.40 8.53
C GLY A 190 8.00 -1.88 8.15
N ILE A 191 7.35 -2.70 8.97
CA ILE A 191 7.09 -4.12 8.68
C ILE A 191 6.12 -4.29 7.50
N ILE A 192 5.06 -3.47 7.42
CA ILE A 192 4.12 -3.45 6.28
C ILE A 192 4.87 -3.09 4.99
N LEU A 193 5.76 -2.10 5.01
CA LEU A 193 6.62 -1.74 3.88
C LEU A 193 7.66 -2.82 3.56
N ALA A 194 8.15 -3.59 4.54
CA ALA A 194 9.05 -4.70 4.27
C ALA A 194 8.38 -5.77 3.39
N GLY A 195 7.08 -6.03 3.62
CA GLY A 195 6.28 -6.91 2.76
C GLY A 195 6.22 -6.45 1.30
N LEU A 196 6.11 -5.14 1.07
CA LEU A 196 6.17 -4.56 -0.29
C LEU A 196 7.48 -4.94 -1.00
N GLY A 197 8.62 -4.83 -0.32
CA GLY A 197 9.93 -5.18 -0.90
C GLY A 197 10.01 -6.66 -1.33
N LEU A 198 9.52 -7.57 -0.50
CA LEU A 198 9.48 -9.01 -0.82
C LEU A 198 8.60 -9.30 -2.03
N GLY A 199 7.38 -8.75 -2.05
CA GLY A 199 6.49 -8.89 -3.20
C GLY A 199 7.09 -8.28 -4.47
N GLY A 200 7.75 -7.12 -4.35
CA GLY A 200 8.37 -6.41 -5.48
C GLY A 200 9.53 -7.14 -6.14
N ALA A 201 10.23 -8.01 -5.40
CA ALA A 201 11.25 -8.89 -5.99
C ALA A 201 10.61 -10.06 -6.77
N ILE A 202 9.48 -10.56 -6.28
CA ILE A 202 8.80 -11.75 -6.84
C ILE A 202 7.90 -11.38 -8.02
N GLY A 203 7.12 -10.31 -7.93
CA GLY A 203 6.07 -9.95 -8.88
C GLY A 203 6.56 -9.81 -10.33
N PRO A 204 7.47 -8.86 -10.63
CA PRO A 204 8.02 -8.70 -11.97
C PRO A 204 8.76 -9.95 -12.47
N SER A 205 9.58 -10.58 -11.63
CA SER A 205 10.34 -11.77 -12.00
C SER A 205 9.43 -12.93 -12.39
N LEU A 206 8.34 -13.14 -11.64
CA LEU A 206 7.32 -14.14 -11.94
C LEU A 206 6.56 -13.80 -13.22
N GLY A 207 6.21 -12.53 -13.44
CA GLY A 207 5.57 -12.07 -14.67
C GLY A 207 6.41 -12.35 -15.91
N GLY A 208 7.72 -12.09 -15.84
CA GLY A 208 8.68 -12.39 -16.89
C GLY A 208 8.82 -13.90 -17.13
N TYR A 209 8.98 -14.68 -16.06
CA TYR A 209 9.06 -16.14 -16.16
C TYR A 209 7.80 -16.76 -16.80
N LEU A 210 6.61 -16.30 -16.40
CA LEU A 210 5.35 -16.76 -16.99
C LEU A 210 5.25 -16.38 -18.47
N HIS A 211 5.69 -15.18 -18.84
CA HIS A 211 5.75 -14.76 -20.23
C HIS A 211 6.71 -15.63 -21.05
N ASP A 212 7.91 -15.91 -20.53
CA ASP A 212 8.93 -16.70 -21.26
C ASP A 212 8.50 -18.16 -21.45
N PHE A 213 7.74 -18.72 -20.51
CA PHE A 213 7.25 -20.09 -20.58
C PHE A 213 6.02 -20.25 -21.49
N TYR A 214 5.05 -19.33 -21.42
CA TYR A 214 3.78 -19.42 -22.15
C TYR A 214 3.73 -18.56 -23.43
N GLY A 215 4.70 -17.68 -23.65
CA GLY A 215 4.75 -16.73 -24.75
C GLY A 215 3.68 -15.64 -24.69
N ASN A 216 2.98 -15.48 -23.56
CA ASN A 216 1.93 -14.47 -23.39
C ASN A 216 1.75 -14.06 -21.92
N TYR A 217 1.08 -12.94 -21.69
CA TYR A 217 0.88 -12.36 -20.34
C TYR A 217 -0.39 -12.85 -19.64
N ARG A 218 -1.16 -13.77 -20.22
CA ARG A 218 -2.48 -14.13 -19.70
C ARG A 218 -2.39 -14.69 -18.28
N TYR A 219 -1.44 -15.59 -18.01
CA TYR A 219 -1.20 -16.14 -16.68
C TYR A 219 -0.65 -15.10 -15.70
N ALA A 220 0.18 -14.17 -16.18
CA ALA A 220 0.71 -13.08 -15.37
C ALA A 220 -0.42 -12.14 -14.92
N PHE A 221 -1.39 -11.84 -15.79
CA PHE A 221 -2.58 -11.06 -15.44
C PHE A 221 -3.54 -11.79 -14.51
N PHE A 222 -3.74 -13.10 -14.69
CA PHE A 222 -4.52 -13.89 -13.73
C PHE A 222 -3.89 -13.89 -12.33
N PHE A 223 -2.56 -14.01 -12.26
CA PHE A 223 -1.84 -13.89 -11.00
C PHE A 223 -2.01 -12.49 -10.38
N ALA A 224 -1.96 -11.43 -11.19
CA ALA A 224 -2.18 -10.06 -10.71
C ALA A 224 -3.61 -9.89 -10.16
N ILE A 225 -4.63 -10.36 -10.87
CA ILE A 225 -6.04 -10.35 -10.42
C ILE A 225 -6.16 -11.08 -9.07
N ALA A 226 -5.64 -12.30 -8.97
CA ALA A 226 -5.66 -13.08 -7.73
C ALA A 226 -4.97 -12.34 -6.58
N SER A 227 -3.82 -11.70 -6.86
CA SER A 227 -3.07 -10.91 -5.89
C SER A 227 -3.88 -9.71 -5.39
N PHE A 228 -4.50 -8.94 -6.29
CA PHE A 228 -5.33 -7.78 -5.91
C PHE A 228 -6.57 -8.20 -5.11
N THR A 229 -7.26 -9.26 -5.52
CA THR A 229 -8.43 -9.78 -4.80
C THR A 229 -8.04 -10.25 -3.40
N LEU A 230 -6.98 -11.05 -3.29
CA LEU A 230 -6.52 -11.56 -2.00
C LEU A 230 -5.99 -10.44 -1.09
N ALA A 231 -5.39 -9.40 -1.67
CA ALA A 231 -4.99 -8.21 -0.92
C ALA A 231 -6.19 -7.48 -0.30
N GLY A 232 -7.23 -7.21 -1.11
CA GLY A 232 -8.46 -6.58 -0.64
C GLY A 232 -9.16 -7.41 0.45
N VAL A 233 -9.27 -8.73 0.25
CA VAL A 233 -9.82 -9.66 1.26
C VAL A 233 -9.00 -9.62 2.55
N SER A 234 -7.67 -9.64 2.44
CA SER A 234 -6.78 -9.61 3.62
C SER A 234 -6.92 -8.29 4.40
N PHE A 235 -7.06 -7.16 3.70
CA PHE A 235 -7.31 -5.86 4.34
C PHE A 235 -8.64 -5.84 5.09
N ILE A 236 -9.72 -6.26 4.42
CA ILE A 236 -11.07 -6.28 5.00
C ILE A 236 -11.13 -7.25 6.20
N ALA A 237 -10.41 -8.38 6.14
CA ALA A 237 -10.28 -9.32 7.24
C ALA A 237 -9.49 -8.73 8.43
N ALA A 238 -8.52 -7.84 8.18
CA ALA A 238 -7.78 -7.14 9.23
C ALA A 238 -8.60 -6.01 9.87
N SER A 239 -9.50 -5.39 9.11
CA SER A 239 -10.28 -4.23 9.55
C SER A 239 -11.23 -4.56 10.72
N PRO A 240 -11.26 -3.71 11.77
CA PRO A 240 -12.19 -3.89 12.87
C PRO A 240 -13.61 -3.51 12.42
N ARG A 241 -14.42 -4.52 12.09
CA ARG A 241 -15.82 -4.47 11.60
C ARG A 241 -16.85 -3.61 12.39
N HIS A 242 -16.46 -2.82 13.40
CA HIS A 242 -17.36 -2.24 14.41
C HIS A 242 -17.38 -0.71 14.56
N TYR A 243 -16.88 0.09 13.60
CA TYR A 243 -17.01 1.56 13.70
C TYR A 243 -18.34 2.11 13.10
N ARG A 244 -19.42 1.32 13.09
CA ARG A 244 -20.72 1.73 12.53
C ARG A 244 -21.76 2.15 13.58
N GLN A 245 -21.36 2.38 14.83
CA GLN A 245 -22.28 2.81 15.90
C GLN A 245 -21.70 3.93 16.76
N ARG A 246 -21.51 5.12 16.20
CA ARG A 246 -21.57 6.39 16.96
C ARG A 246 -21.99 7.54 16.04
N HIS A 247 -23.27 7.59 15.73
CA HIS A 247 -23.99 8.85 15.50
C HIS A 247 -25.24 8.80 16.38
#